data_AF-A0A542IQH4-F1
#
_entry.id   AF-A0A542IQH4-F1
#
_cell.length_a   1.000
_cell.length_b   1.000
_cell.length_c   1.000
_cell.angle_alpha   90.00
_cell.angle_beta   90.00
_cell.angle_gamma   90.00
#
_symmetry.space_group_name_H-M   'P 1'
#
loop_
_entity.id
_entity.type
_entity.pdbx_description
1 polymer ?
#
loop_
_entity_poly.entity_id
_entity_poly.type
_entity_poly.pdbx_seq_one_letter_code
_entity_poly.pdbx_strand_id
1 'polypeptide(L)'
;MPKIVTKPRWTPPEPSDPIGTLLPGSSLTSKLEEQVRERLTAAGVGLCEKRLGIQCGFDEARNRYPVLTPDFLIRGAKVCVEIDPANVHEDRIDQDQVRNELLEAAGWRVVRLRLGGLKAIGDWDVVSDTSGATVAAVASLVEAIGDAVAGRPGRLRTVKGKPAAPRKKSRLGAIREDEYKFGVHNVRWSLDGGEVLDLAVVGNGRYLGRVMKSEFPRYVRPLDLVDVPKDGWRKALEPLPEGMDASEFEPVSTFPWGDSLFIGPQAGTIYMKDKFSPFGPGEVLTTNLECVHEYNEAAIQGEDHTVLVELHAEAIALGWKIESVRLESGRHGDYQRIVLTPEGFKI
;
A
#
# COMPACT_ATOMS: atom_id res chain seq x y z
N MET A 1 63.11 20.83 -7.33
CA MET A 1 61.90 20.00 -7.19
C MET A 1 61.91 18.93 -8.28
N PRO A 2 61.80 17.64 -7.97
CA PRO A 2 61.67 16.63 -9.01
C PRO A 2 60.38 16.88 -9.80
N LYS A 3 60.47 16.93 -11.13
CA LYS A 3 59.29 17.00 -12.01
C LYS A 3 58.43 15.77 -11.72
N ILE A 4 57.24 15.96 -11.17
CA ILE A 4 56.22 14.92 -11.11
C ILE A 4 55.85 14.64 -12.58
N VAL A 5 56.44 13.60 -13.15
CA VAL A 5 56.01 13.06 -14.44
C VAL A 5 54.74 12.28 -14.12
N THR A 6 53.58 12.91 -14.32
CA THR A 6 52.29 12.23 -14.21
C THR A 6 52.31 11.03 -15.16
N LYS A 7 52.04 9.83 -14.64
CA LYS A 7 51.87 8.64 -15.49
C LYS A 7 50.80 8.96 -16.55
N PRO A 8 51.04 8.66 -17.83
CA PRO A 8 50.03 8.87 -18.87
C PRO A 8 48.74 8.15 -18.45
N ARG A 9 47.62 8.85 -18.55
CA ARG A 9 46.29 8.32 -18.18
C ARG A 9 46.04 7.09 -19.05
N TRP A 10 45.89 5.93 -18.42
CA TRP A 10 45.60 4.69 -19.13
C TRP A 10 44.29 4.85 -19.90
N THR A 11 44.35 4.69 -21.22
CA THR A 11 43.17 4.73 -22.09
C THR A 11 42.71 3.29 -22.30
N PRO A 12 41.44 2.96 -22.01
CA PRO A 12 40.92 1.62 -22.27
C PRO A 12 40.97 1.31 -23.77
N PRO A 13 41.05 0.03 -24.15
CA PRO A 13 40.92 -0.37 -25.55
C PRO A 13 39.55 0.04 -26.09
N GLU A 14 39.48 0.25 -27.41
CA GLU A 14 38.22 0.50 -28.11
C GLU A 14 37.20 -0.63 -27.85
N PRO A 15 35.89 -0.31 -27.88
CA PRO A 15 34.86 -1.32 -27.66
C PRO A 15 34.86 -2.34 -28.81
N SER A 16 34.57 -3.60 -28.48
CA SER A 16 34.40 -4.68 -29.47
C SER A 16 33.21 -4.43 -30.40
N ASP A 17 32.18 -3.78 -29.88
CA ASP A 17 30.97 -3.43 -30.62
C ASP A 17 31.10 -2.01 -31.21
N PRO A 18 30.69 -1.80 -32.47
CA PRO A 18 30.69 -0.46 -33.06
C PRO A 18 29.83 0.54 -32.28
N ILE A 19 30.23 1.81 -32.29
CA ILE A 19 29.43 2.92 -31.73
C ILE A 19 28.04 2.94 -32.41
N GLY A 20 26.98 3.10 -31.61
CA GLY A 20 25.59 3.06 -32.02
C GLY A 20 24.95 1.67 -31.99
N THR A 21 25.73 0.60 -31.72
CA THR A 21 25.21 -0.76 -31.59
C THR A 21 24.27 -0.89 -30.39
N LEU A 22 23.15 -1.59 -30.61
CA LEU A 22 22.21 -1.92 -29.55
C LEU A 22 22.66 -3.18 -28.81
N LEU A 23 22.83 -3.07 -27.50
CA LEU A 23 23.28 -4.12 -26.60
C LEU A 23 22.23 -4.37 -25.50
N PRO A 24 22.31 -5.47 -24.74
CA PRO A 24 21.45 -5.66 -23.56
C PRO A 24 21.56 -4.46 -22.59
N GLY A 25 20.42 -3.90 -22.18
CA GLY A 25 20.37 -2.78 -21.23
C GLY A 25 20.09 -3.22 -19.79
N SER A 26 20.06 -2.25 -18.88
CA SER A 26 19.60 -2.46 -17.49
C SER A 26 18.14 -2.94 -17.44
N SER A 27 17.82 -3.83 -16.49
CA SER A 27 16.44 -4.29 -16.23
C SER A 27 15.68 -3.42 -15.22
N LEU A 28 16.34 -2.48 -14.53
CA LEU A 28 15.75 -1.68 -13.44
C LEU A 28 14.79 -0.62 -13.98
N THR A 29 13.51 -0.66 -13.62
CA THR A 29 12.52 0.37 -13.98
C THR A 29 11.90 1.04 -12.76
N SER A 30 11.47 2.29 -12.92
CA SER A 30 10.70 3.01 -11.91
C SER A 30 9.20 3.01 -12.20
N LYS A 31 8.37 3.18 -11.18
CA LYS A 31 6.91 3.35 -11.33
C LYS A 31 6.54 4.52 -12.24
N LEU A 32 7.39 5.56 -12.28
CA LEU A 32 7.19 6.71 -13.16
C LEU A 32 7.39 6.31 -14.62
N GLU A 33 8.44 5.56 -14.93
CA GLU A 33 8.67 5.04 -16.28
C GLU A 33 7.56 4.09 -16.72
N GLU A 34 7.10 3.18 -15.85
CA GLU A 34 5.96 2.29 -16.15
C GLU A 34 4.71 3.11 -16.52
N GLN A 35 4.38 4.11 -15.72
CA GLN A 35 3.25 5.01 -15.98
C GLN A 35 3.39 5.79 -17.30
N VAL A 36 4.60 6.29 -17.62
CA VAL A 36 4.83 7.00 -18.88
C VAL A 36 4.77 6.03 -20.06
N ARG A 37 5.34 4.83 -19.94
CA ARG A 37 5.29 3.78 -20.97
C ARG A 37 3.87 3.43 -21.35
N GLU A 38 3.00 3.18 -20.36
CA GLU A 38 1.59 2.88 -20.60
C GLU A 38 0.91 3.98 -21.42
N ARG A 39 1.15 5.24 -21.05
CA ARG A 39 0.53 6.39 -21.73
C ARG A 39 1.08 6.65 -23.12
N LEU A 40 2.39 6.48 -23.33
CA LEU A 40 3.00 6.58 -24.67
C LEU A 40 2.48 5.45 -25.58
N THR A 41 2.36 4.23 -25.04
CA THR A 41 1.80 3.08 -25.77
C THR A 41 0.34 3.31 -26.13
N ALA A 42 -0.47 3.80 -25.18
CA ALA A 42 -1.87 4.17 -25.43
C ALA A 42 -2.02 5.29 -26.48
N ALA A 43 -1.03 6.18 -26.59
CA ALA A 43 -0.96 7.20 -27.63
C ALA A 43 -0.42 6.69 -28.99
N GLY A 44 -0.14 5.39 -29.11
CA GLY A 44 0.31 4.76 -30.36
C GLY A 44 1.81 4.91 -30.66
N VAL A 45 2.63 5.31 -29.67
CA VAL A 45 4.08 5.40 -29.85
C VAL A 45 4.68 4.00 -29.92
N GLY A 46 5.37 3.68 -31.02
CA GLY A 46 6.04 2.39 -31.26
C GLY A 46 7.32 2.20 -30.45
N LEU A 47 7.18 2.03 -29.13
CA LEU A 47 8.30 1.79 -28.21
C LEU A 47 8.88 0.39 -28.40
N CYS A 48 10.19 0.25 -28.20
CA CYS A 48 10.84 -1.05 -28.10
C CYS A 48 10.40 -1.75 -26.81
N GLU A 49 9.95 -3.00 -26.95
CA GLU A 49 9.52 -3.84 -25.82
C GLU A 49 10.70 -4.17 -24.90
N LYS A 50 11.86 -4.48 -25.48
CA LYS A 50 13.08 -4.78 -24.73
C LYS A 50 13.80 -3.50 -24.36
N ARG A 51 14.29 -3.45 -23.12
CA ARG A 51 15.28 -2.43 -22.73
C ARG A 51 16.65 -2.78 -23.31
N LEU A 52 17.18 -1.86 -24.10
CA LEU A 52 18.46 -1.99 -24.76
C LEU A 52 19.34 -0.81 -24.38
N GLY A 53 20.64 -1.08 -24.28
CA GLY A 53 21.67 -0.07 -24.21
C GLY A 53 22.20 0.28 -25.60
N ILE A 54 22.82 1.44 -25.71
CA ILE A 54 23.51 1.93 -26.90
C ILE A 54 25.00 2.01 -26.56
N GLN A 55 25.84 1.34 -27.35
CA GLN A 55 27.29 1.51 -27.28
C GLN A 55 27.65 2.93 -27.71
N CYS A 56 28.26 3.72 -26.84
CA CYS A 56 28.65 5.10 -27.11
C CYS A 56 30.16 5.25 -27.33
N GLY A 57 30.54 6.45 -27.78
CA GLY A 57 31.94 6.87 -27.88
C GLY A 57 32.62 7.05 -26.52
N PHE A 58 33.86 7.53 -26.50
CA PHE A 58 34.65 7.64 -25.29
C PHE A 58 34.11 8.75 -24.35
N ASP A 59 33.82 8.38 -23.11
CA ASP A 59 33.47 9.29 -22.01
C ASP A 59 34.76 9.65 -21.25
N GLU A 60 35.33 10.83 -21.52
CA GLU A 60 36.60 11.28 -20.93
C GLU A 60 36.53 11.45 -19.41
N ALA A 61 35.37 11.86 -18.89
CA ALA A 61 35.16 12.07 -17.47
C ALA A 61 35.23 10.73 -16.72
N ARG A 62 34.64 9.67 -17.30
CA ARG A 62 34.64 8.32 -16.71
C ARG A 62 35.74 7.40 -17.23
N ASN A 63 36.55 7.87 -18.18
CA ASN A 63 37.65 7.11 -18.79
C ASN A 63 37.22 5.72 -19.30
N ARG A 64 36.10 5.67 -20.04
CA ARG A 64 35.51 4.42 -20.56
C ARG A 64 34.65 4.65 -21.81
N TYR A 65 34.32 3.58 -22.52
CA TYR A 65 33.29 3.57 -23.58
C TYR A 65 31.98 3.01 -23.00
N PRO A 66 31.01 3.85 -22.59
CA PRO A 66 29.84 3.37 -21.88
C PRO A 66 28.81 2.74 -22.82
N VAL A 67 28.05 1.80 -22.27
CA VAL A 67 26.75 1.39 -22.82
C VAL A 67 25.67 2.15 -22.03
N LEU A 68 25.03 3.13 -22.68
CA LEU A 68 23.99 3.94 -22.06
C LEU A 68 22.63 3.29 -22.31
N THR A 69 21.82 3.08 -21.27
CA THR A 69 20.45 2.51 -21.39
C THR A 69 19.42 3.62 -21.24
N PRO A 70 18.81 4.13 -22.32
CA PRO A 70 17.70 5.07 -22.21
C PRO A 70 16.45 4.40 -21.62
N ASP A 71 15.54 5.21 -21.07
CA ASP A 71 14.27 4.68 -20.56
C ASP A 71 13.43 4.01 -21.64
N PHE A 72 13.30 4.69 -22.79
CA PHE A 72 12.62 4.16 -23.96
C PHE A 72 13.41 4.35 -25.26
N LEU A 73 13.14 3.47 -26.22
CA LEU A 73 13.74 3.51 -27.55
C LEU A 73 12.67 3.37 -28.62
N ILE A 74 12.81 4.10 -29.71
CA ILE A 74 12.06 3.91 -30.96
C ILE A 74 13.08 3.51 -32.01
N ARG A 75 13.34 2.20 -32.08
CA ARG A 75 14.48 1.60 -32.79
C ARG A 75 14.53 2.00 -34.27
N GLY A 76 13.40 1.99 -34.97
CA GLY A 76 13.34 2.27 -36.40
C GLY A 76 13.74 3.70 -36.77
N ALA A 77 13.57 4.65 -35.84
CA ALA A 77 13.86 6.07 -36.07
C ALA A 77 15.13 6.57 -35.37
N LYS A 78 15.85 5.69 -34.66
CA LYS A 78 16.99 6.05 -33.79
C LYS A 78 16.68 7.20 -32.83
N VAL A 79 15.53 7.12 -32.16
CA VAL A 79 15.14 8.06 -31.09
C VAL A 79 15.21 7.35 -29.75
N CYS A 80 15.85 7.99 -28.77
CA CYS A 80 15.83 7.59 -27.37
C CYS A 80 15.08 8.62 -26.52
N VAL A 81 14.38 8.13 -25.51
CA VAL A 81 13.58 8.94 -24.60
C VAL A 81 14.07 8.73 -23.17
N GLU A 82 14.29 9.82 -22.44
CA GLU A 82 14.68 9.80 -21.01
C GLU A 82 13.63 10.53 -20.18
N ILE A 83 13.30 10.01 -18.99
CA ILE A 83 12.36 10.59 -18.05
C ILE A 83 13.15 11.06 -16.81
N ASP A 84 13.33 12.36 -16.69
CA ASP A 84 14.22 12.96 -15.69
C ASP A 84 13.39 13.66 -14.60
N PRO A 85 13.15 13.04 -13.43
CA PRO A 85 12.53 13.72 -12.31
C PRO A 85 13.54 14.52 -11.48
N ALA A 86 13.15 15.73 -11.03
CA ALA A 86 14.02 16.65 -10.28
C ALA A 86 14.73 16.01 -9.07
N ASN A 87 14.01 15.19 -8.30
CA ASN A 87 14.56 14.52 -7.10
C ASN A 87 15.74 13.58 -7.38
N VAL A 88 16.01 13.25 -8.65
CA VAL A 88 17.16 12.43 -9.07
C VAL A 88 18.17 13.26 -9.89
N HIS A 89 17.71 14.23 -10.67
CA HIS A 89 18.52 14.90 -11.70
C HIS A 89 18.89 16.36 -11.44
N GLU A 90 18.40 17.00 -10.37
CA GLU A 90 18.62 18.43 -10.10
C GLU A 90 20.12 18.81 -10.05
N ASP A 91 20.95 17.98 -9.42
CA ASP A 91 22.40 18.19 -9.30
C ASP A 91 23.24 17.43 -10.35
N ARG A 92 22.61 16.97 -11.45
CA ARG A 92 23.26 16.10 -12.45
C ARG A 92 23.24 16.65 -13.88
N ILE A 93 23.00 17.95 -14.04
CA ILE A 93 22.87 18.60 -15.35
C ILE A 93 24.07 18.31 -16.28
N ASP A 94 25.30 18.49 -15.78
CA ASP A 94 26.51 18.26 -16.59
C ASP A 94 26.64 16.78 -17.03
N GLN A 95 26.25 15.85 -16.16
CA GLN A 95 26.26 14.42 -16.49
C GLN A 95 25.19 14.07 -17.52
N ASP A 96 24.02 14.71 -17.42
CA ASP A 96 22.94 14.53 -18.39
C ASP A 96 23.30 15.13 -19.76
N GLN A 97 24.01 16.26 -19.79
CA GLN A 97 24.54 16.89 -21.02
C GLN A 97 25.55 15.98 -21.72
N VAL A 98 26.56 15.49 -20.99
CA VAL A 98 27.53 14.52 -21.54
C VAL A 98 26.81 13.26 -22.06
N ARG A 99 25.76 12.82 -21.36
CA ARG A 99 24.95 11.68 -21.82
C ARG A 99 24.24 11.98 -23.15
N ASN A 100 23.70 13.19 -23.34
CA ASN A 100 23.11 13.60 -24.62
C ASN A 100 24.15 13.57 -25.74
N GLU A 101 25.31 14.22 -25.51
CA GLU A 101 26.39 14.30 -26.50
C GLU A 101 26.86 12.91 -26.94
N LEU A 102 27.02 11.98 -25.99
CA LEU A 102 27.42 10.60 -26.29
C LEU A 102 26.37 9.82 -27.10
N LEU A 103 25.08 10.07 -26.86
CA LEU A 103 23.98 9.43 -27.61
C LEU A 103 23.87 10.04 -29.01
N GLU A 104 23.96 11.35 -29.13
CA GLU A 104 23.94 12.09 -30.40
C GLU A 104 25.13 11.73 -31.28
N ALA A 105 26.33 11.67 -30.71
CA ALA A 105 27.53 11.20 -31.41
C ALA A 105 27.40 9.73 -31.86
N ALA A 106 26.61 8.92 -31.15
CA ALA A 106 26.26 7.55 -31.55
C ALA A 106 25.14 7.49 -32.61
N GLY A 107 24.67 8.64 -33.11
CA GLY A 107 23.64 8.77 -34.14
C GLY A 107 22.21 8.63 -33.63
N TRP A 108 21.98 8.86 -32.34
CA TRP A 108 20.65 8.82 -31.71
C TRP A 108 20.12 10.21 -31.39
N ARG A 109 18.83 10.41 -31.61
CA ARG A 109 18.11 11.62 -31.23
C ARG A 109 17.60 11.48 -29.79
N VAL A 110 17.89 12.45 -28.93
CA VAL A 110 17.50 12.40 -27.52
C VAL A 110 16.30 13.30 -27.26
N VAL A 111 15.22 12.71 -26.76
CA VAL A 111 14.02 13.45 -26.31
C VAL A 111 13.90 13.26 -24.80
N ARG A 112 13.88 14.35 -24.02
CA ARG A 112 13.76 14.24 -22.56
C ARG A 112 12.47 14.81 -22.04
N LEU A 113 11.86 14.12 -21.08
CA LEU A 113 10.82 14.68 -20.23
C LEU A 113 11.45 15.12 -18.91
N ARG A 114 11.65 16.42 -18.72
CA ARG A 114 12.31 17.01 -17.55
C ARG A 114 11.25 17.55 -16.58
N LEU A 115 11.08 16.90 -15.45
CA LEU A 115 10.01 17.15 -14.47
C LEU A 115 10.52 17.92 -13.25
N GLY A 116 9.62 18.64 -12.58
CA GLY A 116 9.90 19.35 -11.34
C GLY A 116 10.69 20.65 -11.51
N GLY A 117 10.60 21.29 -12.68
CA GLY A 117 11.25 22.58 -12.94
C GLY A 117 12.71 22.47 -13.37
N LEU A 118 13.18 21.27 -13.71
CA LEU A 118 14.48 21.07 -14.32
C LEU A 118 14.66 21.91 -15.60
N LYS A 119 15.86 22.44 -15.81
CA LYS A 119 16.19 23.18 -17.03
C LYS A 119 16.28 22.23 -18.23
N ALA A 120 15.88 22.73 -19.40
CA ALA A 120 16.14 22.04 -20.66
C ALA A 120 17.64 21.96 -20.95
N ILE A 121 18.06 20.86 -21.56
CA ILE A 121 19.43 20.60 -22.00
C ILE A 121 19.52 20.10 -23.45
N GLY A 122 18.37 19.79 -24.08
CA GLY A 122 18.29 19.38 -25.49
C GLY A 122 17.16 20.07 -26.25
N ASP A 123 17.26 20.06 -27.58
CA ASP A 123 16.33 20.80 -28.45
C ASP A 123 14.93 20.18 -28.52
N TRP A 124 14.78 18.88 -28.22
CA TRP A 124 13.48 18.20 -28.16
C TRP A 124 12.91 18.09 -26.74
N ASP A 125 13.52 18.75 -25.75
CA ASP A 125 13.11 18.61 -24.37
C ASP A 125 11.67 19.09 -24.14
N VAL A 126 10.98 18.37 -23.26
CA VAL A 126 9.72 18.76 -22.66
C VAL A 126 9.97 19.06 -21.19
N VAL A 127 9.89 20.33 -20.81
CA VAL A 127 10.07 20.77 -19.43
C VAL A 127 8.72 20.94 -18.76
N SER A 128 8.53 20.35 -17.58
CA SER A 128 7.38 20.58 -16.72
C SER A 128 7.81 21.04 -15.34
N ASP A 129 7.11 22.05 -14.80
CA ASP A 129 7.26 22.50 -13.41
C ASP A 129 6.65 21.51 -12.38
N THR A 130 5.88 20.53 -12.84
CA THR A 130 5.32 19.47 -11.99
C THR A 130 6.30 18.31 -11.84
N SER A 131 6.39 17.75 -10.63
CA SER A 131 7.29 16.63 -10.32
C SER A 131 6.86 15.28 -10.93
N GLY A 132 5.61 15.15 -11.36
CA GLY A 132 5.07 13.93 -11.95
C GLY A 132 4.71 14.10 -13.44
N ALA A 133 4.67 13.00 -14.17
CA ALA A 133 4.22 13.00 -15.56
C ALA A 133 2.70 13.27 -15.62
N THR A 134 2.32 14.52 -15.88
CA THR A 134 0.90 14.90 -16.09
C THR A 134 0.41 14.49 -17.48
N VAL A 135 -0.92 14.49 -17.70
CA VAL A 135 -1.49 14.22 -19.04
C VAL A 135 -0.96 15.21 -20.08
N ALA A 136 -0.88 16.50 -19.73
CA ALA A 136 -0.33 17.53 -20.61
C ALA A 136 1.16 17.31 -20.90
N ALA A 137 1.96 16.96 -19.88
CA ALA A 137 3.38 16.68 -20.05
C ALA A 137 3.62 15.49 -20.98
N VAL A 138 2.85 14.41 -20.82
CA VAL A 138 2.95 13.24 -21.71
C VAL A 138 2.44 13.54 -23.12
N ALA A 139 1.38 14.32 -23.29
CA ALA A 139 0.92 14.74 -24.62
C ALA A 139 1.99 15.56 -25.35
N SER A 140 2.63 16.51 -24.67
CA SER A 140 3.76 17.27 -25.22
C SER A 140 4.98 16.37 -25.52
N LEU A 141 5.22 15.33 -24.72
CA LEU A 141 6.26 14.33 -24.99
C LEU A 141 5.94 13.53 -26.26
N VAL A 142 4.69 13.12 -26.46
CA VAL A 142 4.26 12.43 -27.70
C VAL A 142 4.53 13.30 -28.93
N GLU A 143 4.22 14.60 -28.86
CA GLU A 143 4.52 15.52 -29.96
C GLU A 143 6.03 15.67 -30.21
N ALA A 144 6.83 15.82 -29.15
CA ALA A 144 8.29 15.92 -29.26
C ALA A 144 8.90 14.66 -29.89
N ILE A 145 8.44 13.49 -29.46
CA ILE A 145 8.79 12.21 -30.05
C ILE A 145 8.39 12.18 -31.53
N GLY A 146 7.16 12.59 -31.87
CA GLY A 146 6.67 12.64 -33.24
C GLY A 146 7.52 13.51 -34.16
N ASP A 147 8.00 14.66 -33.66
CA ASP A 147 8.94 15.53 -34.37
C ASP A 147 10.30 14.86 -34.58
N ALA A 148 10.86 14.27 -33.53
CA ALA A 148 12.16 13.60 -33.59
C ALA A 148 12.13 12.38 -34.54
N VAL A 149 11.05 11.59 -34.52
CA VAL A 149 10.83 10.46 -35.43
C VAL A 149 10.73 10.92 -36.88
N ALA A 150 10.00 12.02 -37.13
CA ALA A 150 9.87 12.59 -38.47
C ALA A 150 11.11 13.37 -38.96
N GLY A 151 12.13 13.51 -38.12
CA GLY A 151 13.34 14.27 -38.44
C GLY A 151 13.12 15.78 -38.52
N ARG A 152 12.07 16.30 -37.88
CA ARG A 152 11.82 17.74 -37.80
C ARG A 152 12.81 18.41 -36.82
N PRO A 153 13.12 19.71 -37.02
CA PRO A 153 13.95 20.47 -36.09
C PRO A 153 13.43 20.39 -34.65
N GLY A 154 14.34 20.41 -33.69
CA GLY A 154 13.98 20.43 -32.28
C GLY A 154 13.20 21.66 -31.88
N ARG A 155 12.22 21.45 -31.00
CA ARG A 155 11.44 22.51 -30.38
C ARG A 155 11.26 22.19 -28.90
N LEU A 156 11.87 23.02 -28.06
CA LEU A 156 11.64 23.04 -26.62
C LEU A 156 10.16 23.28 -26.32
N ARG A 157 9.58 22.40 -25.50
CA ARG A 157 8.20 22.51 -25.02
C ARG A 157 8.19 22.76 -23.52
N THR A 158 7.37 23.70 -23.08
CA THR A 158 7.20 24.00 -21.66
C THR A 158 5.77 23.76 -21.25
N VAL A 159 5.57 22.88 -20.27
CA VAL A 159 4.26 22.51 -19.74
C VAL A 159 4.15 23.02 -18.31
N LYS A 160 3.31 24.05 -18.13
CA LYS A 160 2.96 24.53 -16.79
C LYS A 160 1.93 23.62 -16.14
N GLY A 161 2.17 23.29 -14.90
CA GLY A 161 1.25 22.62 -14.02
C GLY A 161 0.04 23.50 -13.78
N LYS A 162 -1.14 22.90 -13.75
CA LYS A 162 -2.25 23.57 -13.09
C LYS A 162 -1.90 23.66 -11.59
N PRO A 163 -2.22 24.78 -10.91
CA PRO A 163 -2.16 24.82 -9.46
C PRO A 163 -2.86 23.57 -8.93
N ALA A 164 -2.18 22.78 -8.11
CA ALA A 164 -2.80 21.62 -7.49
C ALA A 164 -4.03 22.15 -6.75
N ALA A 165 -5.23 21.75 -7.17
CA ALA A 165 -6.42 21.99 -6.38
C ALA A 165 -6.12 21.44 -4.98
N PRO A 166 -6.41 22.17 -3.89
CA PRO A 166 -6.16 21.70 -2.55
C PRO A 166 -6.88 20.35 -2.41
N ARG A 167 -6.10 19.26 -2.43
CA ARG A 167 -6.65 17.94 -2.17
C ARG A 167 -7.12 17.98 -0.73
N LYS A 168 -8.45 17.89 -0.51
CA LYS A 168 -9.03 17.64 0.81
C LYS A 168 -8.28 16.42 1.34
N LYS A 169 -7.47 16.59 2.38
CA LYS A 169 -6.80 15.45 3.03
C LYS A 169 -7.90 14.48 3.43
N SER A 170 -7.77 13.22 3.04
CA SER A 170 -8.73 12.20 3.43
C SER A 170 -8.82 12.21 4.96
N ARG A 171 -10.05 12.26 5.48
CA ARG A 171 -10.31 12.16 6.92
C ARG A 171 -9.99 10.76 7.44
N LEU A 172 -9.95 9.77 6.55
CA LEU A 172 -9.67 8.38 6.86
C LEU A 172 -8.18 8.06 6.67
N GLY A 173 -7.53 7.72 7.77
CA GLY A 173 -6.19 7.16 7.82
C GLY A 173 -6.09 5.79 7.15
N ALA A 174 -4.92 5.14 7.25
CA ALA A 174 -4.75 3.79 6.69
C ALA A 174 -5.69 2.79 7.39
N ILE A 175 -6.22 1.84 6.62
CA ILE A 175 -6.93 0.66 7.15
C ILE A 175 -5.88 -0.44 7.27
N ARG A 176 -5.65 -0.93 8.49
CA ARG A 176 -4.59 -1.92 8.78
C ARG A 176 -5.15 -3.07 9.59
N GLU A 177 -4.85 -4.30 9.18
CA GLU A 177 -5.14 -5.48 10.00
C GLU A 177 -4.32 -5.45 11.29
N ASP A 178 -4.94 -5.81 12.40
CA ASP A 178 -4.30 -5.91 13.71
C ASP A 178 -3.51 -7.23 13.81
N GLU A 179 -2.25 -7.15 14.20
CA GLU A 179 -1.37 -8.33 14.29
C GLU A 179 -1.72 -9.26 15.45
N TYR A 180 -2.46 -8.78 16.46
CA TYR A 180 -2.73 -9.50 17.69
C TYR A 180 -4.20 -9.90 17.85
N LYS A 181 -5.11 -9.25 17.13
CA LYS A 181 -6.56 -9.47 17.24
C LYS A 181 -7.13 -9.93 15.91
N PHE A 182 -7.62 -11.17 15.88
CA PHE A 182 -8.16 -11.78 14.68
C PHE A 182 -9.33 -10.97 14.09
N GLY A 183 -9.28 -10.73 12.78
CA GLY A 183 -10.36 -10.07 12.04
C GLY A 183 -10.56 -8.58 12.35
N VAL A 184 -9.66 -7.96 13.11
CA VAL A 184 -9.71 -6.53 13.46
C VAL A 184 -8.92 -5.72 12.44
N HIS A 185 -9.55 -4.69 11.88
CA HIS A 185 -8.89 -3.74 10.99
C HIS A 185 -8.94 -2.34 11.60
N ASN A 186 -7.83 -1.89 12.16
CA ASN A 186 -7.68 -0.58 12.78
C ASN A 186 -7.75 0.53 11.72
N VAL A 187 -8.52 1.56 12.03
CA VAL A 187 -8.70 2.77 11.21
C VAL A 187 -8.61 4.01 12.11
N ARG A 188 -8.01 5.07 11.58
CA ARG A 188 -8.02 6.39 12.23
C ARG A 188 -8.91 7.33 11.46
N TRP A 189 -9.82 8.02 12.13
CA TRP A 189 -10.65 9.06 11.51
C TRP A 189 -10.41 10.42 12.14
N SER A 190 -10.23 11.44 11.31
CA SER A 190 -10.21 12.84 11.72
C SER A 190 -11.58 13.47 11.51
N LEU A 191 -12.18 13.97 12.59
CA LEU A 191 -13.46 14.68 12.57
C LEU A 191 -13.28 16.17 12.21
N ASP A 192 -14.39 16.87 11.96
CA ASP A 192 -14.39 18.29 11.59
C ASP A 192 -13.80 19.21 12.66
N GLY A 193 -13.93 18.84 13.94
CA GLY A 193 -13.30 19.55 15.07
C GLY A 193 -11.80 19.30 15.23
N GLY A 194 -11.17 18.50 14.36
CA GLY A 194 -9.76 18.13 14.44
C GLY A 194 -9.45 16.97 15.39
N GLU A 195 -10.46 16.46 16.11
CA GLU A 195 -10.33 15.24 16.91
C GLU A 195 -10.02 14.03 16.03
N VAL A 196 -9.16 13.14 16.54
CA VAL A 196 -8.78 11.91 15.86
C VAL A 196 -9.26 10.72 16.67
N LEU A 197 -10.10 9.90 16.06
CA LEU A 197 -10.64 8.70 16.66
C LEU A 197 -9.87 7.46 16.19
N ASP A 198 -9.38 6.66 17.14
CA ASP A 198 -8.95 5.29 16.89
C ASP A 198 -10.17 4.35 16.91
N LEU A 199 -10.45 3.73 15.77
CA LEU A 199 -11.62 2.87 15.54
C LEU A 199 -11.18 1.59 14.82
N ALA A 200 -12.07 0.62 14.72
CA ALA A 200 -11.80 -0.64 14.07
C ALA A 200 -13.02 -1.15 13.30
N VAL A 201 -12.76 -1.72 12.12
CA VAL A 201 -13.72 -2.52 11.38
C VAL A 201 -13.54 -3.98 11.81
N VAL A 202 -14.62 -4.61 12.28
CA VAL A 202 -14.61 -5.98 12.81
C VAL A 202 -15.70 -6.83 12.15
N GLY A 203 -15.66 -8.15 12.37
CA GLY A 203 -16.65 -9.08 11.81
C GLY A 203 -16.66 -9.10 10.28
N ASN A 204 -15.48 -8.98 9.67
CA ASN A 204 -15.30 -8.88 8.20
C ASN A 204 -16.13 -7.75 7.57
N GLY A 205 -16.18 -6.57 8.20
CA GLY A 205 -16.89 -5.41 7.65
C GLY A 205 -18.31 -5.23 8.15
N ARG A 206 -18.80 -6.08 9.06
CA ARG A 206 -20.16 -5.98 9.62
C ARG A 206 -20.33 -4.91 10.67
N TYR A 207 -19.27 -4.55 11.40
CA TYR A 207 -19.40 -3.64 12.53
C TYR A 207 -18.23 -2.68 12.66
N LEU A 208 -18.53 -1.50 13.18
CA LEU A 208 -17.56 -0.53 13.66
C LEU A 208 -17.41 -0.69 15.17
N GLY A 209 -16.18 -0.65 15.65
CA GLY A 209 -15.87 -0.63 17.07
C GLY A 209 -14.86 0.46 17.44
N ARG A 210 -14.83 0.80 18.72
CA ARG A 210 -13.84 1.68 19.34
C ARG A 210 -12.62 0.87 19.74
N VAL A 211 -11.44 1.31 19.31
CA VAL A 211 -10.20 0.65 19.71
C VAL A 211 -9.97 0.89 21.20
N MET A 212 -9.90 -0.21 21.95
CA MET A 212 -9.48 -0.21 23.34
C MET A 212 -8.02 -0.66 23.41
N LYS A 213 -7.25 -0.11 24.35
CA LYS A 213 -5.80 -0.33 24.48
C LYS A 213 -5.43 -1.81 24.37
N SER A 214 -5.82 -2.61 25.37
CA SER A 214 -5.50 -4.04 25.45
C SER A 214 -6.69 -4.95 25.15
N GLU A 215 -7.90 -4.41 25.13
CA GLU A 215 -9.15 -5.17 24.95
C GLU A 215 -9.52 -5.32 23.47
N PHE A 216 -10.41 -6.25 23.16
CA PHE A 216 -11.07 -6.29 21.86
C PHE A 216 -11.88 -4.99 21.62
N PRO A 217 -11.99 -4.49 20.37
CA PRO A 217 -12.75 -3.28 20.10
C PRO A 217 -14.20 -3.39 20.58
N ARG A 218 -14.66 -2.38 21.32
CA ARG A 218 -16.04 -2.34 21.81
C ARG A 218 -16.98 -1.86 20.72
N TYR A 219 -18.17 -2.42 20.68
CA TYR A 219 -19.13 -2.18 19.62
C TYR A 219 -19.65 -0.74 19.61
N VAL A 220 -19.69 -0.13 18.43
CA VAL A 220 -20.25 1.21 18.21
C VAL A 220 -21.53 1.11 17.38
N ARG A 221 -21.45 0.52 16.18
CA ARG A 221 -22.57 0.48 15.22
C ARG A 221 -22.38 -0.56 14.12
N PRO A 222 -23.44 -0.95 13.38
CA PRO A 222 -23.26 -1.80 12.20
C PRO A 222 -22.63 -1.02 11.05
N LEU A 223 -21.96 -1.78 10.18
CA LEU A 223 -21.38 -1.37 8.91
C LEU A 223 -21.90 -2.30 7.80
N ASP A 224 -22.04 -1.74 6.61
CA ASP A 224 -22.53 -2.47 5.43
C ASP A 224 -21.37 -2.75 4.45
N LEU A 225 -20.32 -3.43 4.95
CA LEU A 225 -19.12 -3.73 4.15
C LEU A 225 -18.90 -5.22 3.89
N VAL A 226 -19.82 -6.09 4.31
CA VAL A 226 -19.62 -7.55 4.25
C VAL A 226 -19.43 -8.05 2.81
N ASP A 227 -20.12 -7.42 1.86
CA ASP A 227 -20.06 -7.74 0.42
C ASP A 227 -19.11 -6.79 -0.35
N VAL A 228 -18.42 -5.89 0.35
CA VAL A 228 -17.49 -4.94 -0.25
C VAL A 228 -16.08 -5.52 -0.15
N PRO A 229 -15.36 -5.73 -1.28
CA PRO A 229 -13.95 -6.09 -1.26
C PRO A 229 -13.11 -5.11 -0.42
N LYS A 230 -12.07 -5.60 0.27
CA LYS A 230 -11.28 -4.79 1.21
C LYS A 230 -10.66 -3.52 0.59
N ASP A 231 -10.28 -3.58 -0.69
CA ASP A 231 -9.77 -2.42 -1.46
C ASP A 231 -10.85 -1.36 -1.72
N GLY A 232 -12.13 -1.74 -1.70
CA GLY A 232 -13.29 -0.85 -1.75
C GLY A 232 -13.69 -0.21 -0.42
N TRP A 233 -13.22 -0.73 0.72
CA TRP A 233 -13.64 -0.26 2.05
C TRP A 233 -13.39 1.23 2.27
N ARG A 234 -12.23 1.74 1.83
CA ARG A 234 -11.91 3.16 1.98
C ARG A 234 -12.99 4.06 1.37
N LYS A 235 -13.47 3.72 0.17
CA LYS A 235 -14.48 4.50 -0.55
C LYS A 235 -15.82 4.52 0.20
N ALA A 236 -16.20 3.40 0.82
CA ALA A 236 -17.43 3.28 1.58
C ALA A 236 -17.36 3.96 2.96
N LEU A 237 -16.18 3.93 3.58
CA LEU A 237 -15.92 4.46 4.92
C LEU A 237 -15.68 5.98 4.93
N GLU A 238 -15.04 6.54 3.90
CA GLU A 238 -14.69 7.96 3.85
C GLU A 238 -15.84 8.95 4.10
N PRO A 239 -17.07 8.75 3.58
CA PRO A 239 -18.20 9.66 3.85
C PRO A 239 -18.88 9.47 5.20
N LEU A 240 -18.64 8.34 5.90
CA LEU A 240 -19.36 8.00 7.14
C LEU A 240 -19.30 9.09 8.23
N PRO A 241 -18.15 9.69 8.57
CA PRO A 241 -18.07 10.69 9.63
C PRO A 241 -18.52 12.11 9.19
N GLU A 242 -18.97 12.31 7.95
CA GLU A 242 -19.41 13.64 7.53
C GLU A 242 -20.67 14.07 8.28
N GLY A 243 -20.55 15.13 9.10
CA GLY A 243 -21.64 15.65 9.92
C GLY A 243 -21.89 14.90 11.23
N MET A 244 -20.99 13.97 11.61
CA MET A 244 -21.07 13.24 12.88
C MET A 244 -20.17 13.83 13.96
N ASP A 245 -20.65 13.79 15.19
CA ASP A 245 -19.89 14.19 16.38
C ASP A 245 -19.16 13.00 17.01
N ALA A 246 -18.11 13.29 17.81
CA ALA A 246 -17.31 12.25 18.48
C ALA A 246 -18.14 11.31 19.37
N SER A 247 -19.20 11.82 19.99
CA SER A 247 -20.12 11.05 20.82
C SER A 247 -20.86 9.94 20.07
N GLU A 248 -21.03 10.06 18.76
CA GLU A 248 -21.64 9.01 17.92
C GLU A 248 -20.72 7.81 17.69
N PHE A 249 -19.44 7.94 18.07
CA PHE A 249 -18.43 6.89 17.98
C PHE A 249 -18.09 6.27 19.34
N GLU A 250 -18.81 6.67 20.40
CA GLU A 250 -18.65 6.05 21.70
C GLU A 250 -19.24 4.63 21.71
N PRO A 251 -18.61 3.68 22.42
CA PRO A 251 -19.13 2.33 22.50
C PRO A 251 -20.52 2.27 23.11
N VAL A 252 -21.41 1.51 22.47
CA VAL A 252 -22.76 1.23 23.01
C VAL A 252 -22.80 -0.06 23.82
N SER A 253 -21.86 -0.98 23.60
CA SER A 253 -21.71 -2.23 24.35
C SER A 253 -20.38 -2.94 24.05
N THR A 254 -20.08 -4.01 24.79
CA THR A 254 -18.90 -4.86 24.53
C THR A 254 -19.02 -5.61 23.20
N PHE A 255 -20.18 -6.21 22.90
CA PHE A 255 -20.46 -6.99 21.69
C PHE A 255 -21.58 -6.34 20.87
N PRO A 256 -21.76 -6.71 19.59
CA PRO A 256 -22.90 -6.23 18.79
C PRO A 256 -24.29 -6.48 19.41
N TRP A 257 -24.39 -7.43 20.35
CA TRP A 257 -25.63 -7.83 21.01
C TRP A 257 -25.74 -7.42 22.48
N GLY A 258 -24.75 -6.70 23.03
CA GLY A 258 -24.74 -6.29 24.43
C GLY A 258 -23.44 -6.62 25.15
N ASP A 259 -23.48 -6.63 26.48
CA ASP A 259 -22.26 -6.64 27.30
C ASP A 259 -21.83 -8.02 27.76
N SER A 260 -22.57 -9.07 27.43
CA SER A 260 -22.35 -10.41 27.97
C SER A 260 -22.40 -11.49 26.90
N LEU A 261 -21.39 -12.36 26.90
CA LEU A 261 -21.33 -13.55 26.06
C LEU A 261 -22.21 -14.68 26.63
N PHE A 262 -22.30 -14.74 27.95
CA PHE A 262 -23.11 -15.69 28.70
C PHE A 262 -24.20 -14.98 29.49
N ILE A 263 -25.34 -15.62 29.64
CA ILE A 263 -26.46 -15.19 30.47
C ILE A 263 -26.85 -16.31 31.45
N GLY A 264 -27.66 -15.98 32.45
CA GLY A 264 -28.10 -16.93 33.47
C GLY A 264 -27.59 -16.59 34.87
N PRO A 265 -28.06 -17.32 35.90
CA PRO A 265 -27.86 -16.96 37.31
C PRO A 265 -26.39 -16.95 37.74
N GLN A 266 -25.53 -17.77 37.12
CA GLN A 266 -24.11 -17.85 37.48
C GLN A 266 -23.16 -17.29 36.41
N ALA A 267 -23.66 -16.59 35.38
CA ALA A 267 -22.83 -16.10 34.26
C ALA A 267 -21.66 -15.21 34.71
N GLY A 268 -21.84 -14.42 35.78
CA GLY A 268 -20.81 -13.54 36.34
C GLY A 268 -19.60 -14.27 36.94
N THR A 269 -19.65 -15.60 37.09
CA THR A 269 -18.53 -16.43 37.57
C THR A 269 -17.59 -16.84 36.44
N ILE A 270 -17.94 -16.62 35.18
CA ILE A 270 -17.10 -16.95 34.03
C ILE A 270 -16.09 -15.83 33.81
N TYR A 271 -14.81 -16.18 33.91
CA TYR A 271 -13.74 -15.26 33.58
C TYR A 271 -13.51 -15.23 32.07
N MET A 272 -13.77 -14.08 31.47
CA MET A 272 -13.49 -13.80 30.06
C MET A 272 -12.25 -12.93 29.93
N LYS A 273 -11.35 -13.29 29.02
CA LYS A 273 -10.18 -12.48 28.72
C LYS A 273 -10.63 -11.21 27.98
N ASP A 274 -10.04 -10.07 28.34
CA ASP A 274 -10.28 -8.79 27.68
C ASP A 274 -10.07 -8.81 26.15
N LYS A 275 -9.23 -9.73 25.67
CA LYS A 275 -8.89 -9.91 24.25
C LYS A 275 -9.82 -10.86 23.50
N PHE A 276 -10.82 -11.44 24.16
CA PHE A 276 -11.76 -12.34 23.53
C PHE A 276 -12.36 -11.69 22.28
N SER A 277 -12.23 -12.38 21.14
CA SER A 277 -12.82 -11.93 19.88
C SER A 277 -14.08 -12.73 19.59
N PRO A 278 -15.27 -12.09 19.47
CA PRO A 278 -16.50 -12.77 19.08
C PRO A 278 -16.45 -13.31 17.64
N PHE A 279 -15.40 -12.99 16.86
CA PHE A 279 -15.20 -13.44 15.49
C PHE A 279 -13.90 -14.25 15.32
N GLY A 280 -13.26 -14.61 16.44
CA GLY A 280 -11.99 -15.35 16.47
C GLY A 280 -12.16 -16.86 16.28
N PRO A 281 -11.05 -17.61 16.22
CA PRO A 281 -11.07 -19.06 15.94
C PRO A 281 -11.46 -19.95 17.15
N GLY A 282 -11.92 -19.37 18.25
CA GLY A 282 -12.22 -20.09 19.50
C GLY A 282 -11.49 -19.53 20.72
N GLU A 283 -11.93 -19.90 21.92
CA GLU A 283 -11.35 -19.41 23.18
C GLU A 283 -11.46 -20.45 24.30
N VAL A 284 -10.52 -20.38 25.24
CA VAL A 284 -10.55 -21.16 26.48
C VAL A 284 -10.80 -20.23 27.66
N LEU A 285 -11.84 -20.52 28.41
CA LEU A 285 -12.31 -19.76 29.56
C LEU A 285 -12.21 -20.60 30.84
N THR A 286 -12.23 -19.93 31.99
CA THR A 286 -12.25 -20.59 33.30
C THR A 286 -13.38 -20.06 34.16
N THR A 287 -13.97 -20.91 34.99
CA THR A 287 -15.08 -20.56 35.88
C THR A 287 -15.09 -21.42 37.13
N ASN A 288 -15.93 -21.06 38.10
CA ASN A 288 -16.21 -21.80 39.33
C ASN A 288 -17.73 -21.92 39.51
N LEU A 289 -18.40 -22.56 38.55
CA LEU A 289 -19.83 -22.80 38.62
C LEU A 289 -20.14 -23.83 39.71
N GLU A 290 -21.17 -23.54 40.50
CA GLU A 290 -21.67 -24.43 41.53
C GLU A 290 -22.69 -25.42 40.95
N CYS A 291 -22.64 -26.67 41.41
CA CYS A 291 -23.59 -27.74 41.06
C CYS A 291 -23.65 -28.10 39.57
N VAL A 292 -22.54 -27.96 38.82
CA VAL A 292 -22.47 -28.41 37.42
C VAL A 292 -22.65 -29.93 37.34
N HIS A 293 -23.62 -30.38 36.55
CA HIS A 293 -23.88 -31.79 36.30
C HIS A 293 -23.63 -32.17 34.83
N GLU A 294 -24.13 -31.37 33.90
CA GLU A 294 -24.02 -31.62 32.47
C GLU A 294 -23.90 -30.32 31.66
N TYR A 295 -23.59 -30.45 30.37
CA TYR A 295 -23.61 -29.34 29.43
C TYR A 295 -24.01 -29.83 28.03
N ASN A 296 -24.52 -28.91 27.22
CA ASN A 296 -24.74 -29.09 25.79
C ASN A 296 -24.05 -27.96 25.02
N GLU A 297 -24.26 -27.87 23.70
CA GLU A 297 -23.59 -26.87 22.86
C GLU A 297 -23.96 -25.42 23.22
N ALA A 298 -25.07 -25.16 23.94
CA ALA A 298 -25.55 -23.83 24.29
C ALA A 298 -25.49 -23.51 25.80
N ALA A 299 -25.60 -24.51 26.68
CA ALA A 299 -25.79 -24.29 28.12
C ALA A 299 -25.04 -25.27 29.02
N ILE A 300 -24.79 -24.85 30.25
CA ILE A 300 -24.27 -25.65 31.37
C ILE A 300 -25.37 -25.75 32.43
N GLN A 301 -25.68 -26.96 32.89
CA GLN A 301 -26.87 -27.28 33.66
C GLN A 301 -26.55 -28.04 34.95
N GLY A 302 -27.43 -27.89 35.95
CA GLY A 302 -27.41 -28.65 37.19
C GLY A 302 -28.08 -30.02 37.07
N GLU A 303 -28.11 -30.76 38.19
CA GLU A 303 -28.64 -32.15 38.26
C GLU A 303 -30.12 -32.27 37.86
N ASP A 304 -30.90 -31.20 38.06
CA ASP A 304 -32.31 -31.10 37.70
C ASP A 304 -32.54 -30.46 36.31
N HIS A 305 -31.50 -30.38 35.48
CA HIS A 305 -31.48 -29.68 34.19
C HIS A 305 -31.68 -28.16 34.28
N THR A 306 -31.64 -27.56 35.48
CA THR A 306 -31.70 -26.10 35.63
C THR A 306 -30.50 -25.45 34.94
N VAL A 307 -30.76 -24.46 34.07
CA VAL A 307 -29.71 -23.70 33.37
C VAL A 307 -28.96 -22.82 34.38
N LEU A 308 -27.69 -23.14 34.59
CA LEU A 308 -26.78 -22.36 35.45
C LEU A 308 -26.23 -21.17 34.67
N VAL A 309 -25.88 -21.42 33.41
CA VAL A 309 -25.39 -20.44 32.45
C VAL A 309 -25.63 -20.94 31.02
N GLU A 310 -25.93 -20.02 30.11
CA GLU A 310 -26.10 -20.31 28.68
C GLU A 310 -25.44 -19.23 27.82
N LEU A 311 -25.02 -19.58 26.61
CA LEU A 311 -24.54 -18.63 25.62
C LEU A 311 -25.67 -17.69 25.20
N HIS A 312 -25.33 -16.42 25.03
CA HIS A 312 -26.26 -15.45 24.46
C HIS A 312 -26.73 -15.92 23.07
N ALA A 313 -28.02 -15.78 22.76
CA ALA A 313 -28.60 -16.28 21.51
C ALA A 313 -27.88 -15.78 20.25
N GLU A 314 -27.45 -14.52 20.24
CA GLU A 314 -26.67 -13.93 19.14
C GLU A 314 -25.26 -14.54 18.99
N ALA A 315 -24.63 -14.98 20.08
CA ALA A 315 -23.37 -15.70 19.99
C ALA A 315 -23.57 -17.06 19.33
N ILE A 316 -24.65 -17.78 19.70
CA ILE A 316 -25.05 -19.04 19.06
C ILE A 316 -25.36 -18.82 17.57
N ALA A 317 -26.07 -17.73 17.22
CA ALA A 317 -26.36 -17.38 15.84
C ALA A 317 -25.09 -17.06 15.01
N LEU A 318 -24.02 -16.61 15.66
CA LEU A 318 -22.69 -16.48 15.06
C LEU A 318 -21.91 -17.80 15.00
N GLY A 319 -22.52 -18.90 15.43
CA GLY A 319 -21.97 -20.25 15.40
C GLY A 319 -21.21 -20.66 16.66
N TRP A 320 -21.19 -19.84 17.71
CA TRP A 320 -20.50 -20.22 18.95
C TRP A 320 -21.19 -21.37 19.66
N LYS A 321 -20.38 -22.30 20.14
CA LYS A 321 -20.83 -23.41 20.98
C LYS A 321 -19.85 -23.74 22.09
N ILE A 322 -20.40 -24.33 23.15
CA ILE A 322 -19.65 -24.97 24.22
C ILE A 322 -19.19 -26.34 23.72
N GLU A 323 -17.89 -26.45 23.42
CA GLU A 323 -17.31 -27.72 22.98
C GLU A 323 -17.07 -28.66 24.15
N SER A 324 -16.51 -28.12 25.24
CA SER A 324 -16.29 -28.92 26.44
C SER A 324 -16.27 -28.09 27.71
N VAL A 325 -16.70 -28.75 28.79
CA VAL A 325 -16.55 -28.29 30.17
C VAL A 325 -15.84 -29.39 30.93
N ARG A 326 -14.69 -29.07 31.54
CA ARG A 326 -13.87 -30.05 32.28
C ARG A 326 -13.49 -29.50 33.64
N LEU A 327 -13.54 -30.34 34.65
CA LEU A 327 -12.97 -30.02 35.95
C LEU A 327 -11.44 -30.15 35.88
N GLU A 328 -10.74 -29.12 36.34
CA GLU A 328 -9.29 -29.08 36.43
C GLU A 328 -8.87 -28.59 37.82
N SER A 329 -7.65 -28.94 38.23
CA SER A 329 -7.07 -28.49 39.50
C SER A 329 -5.98 -27.46 39.25
N GLY A 330 -6.13 -26.29 39.86
CA GLY A 330 -5.19 -25.17 39.76
C GLY A 330 -4.53 -24.83 41.09
N ARG A 331 -3.68 -23.79 41.08
CA ARG A 331 -2.98 -23.28 42.27
C ARG A 331 -3.94 -22.87 43.42
N HIS A 332 -5.17 -22.48 43.08
CA HIS A 332 -6.15 -21.94 44.02
C HIS A 332 -7.32 -22.90 44.28
N GLY A 333 -7.19 -24.17 43.91
CA GLY A 333 -8.24 -25.18 44.01
C GLY A 333 -8.76 -25.61 42.65
N ASP A 334 -9.84 -26.39 42.68
CA ASP A 334 -10.50 -26.89 41.48
C ASP A 334 -11.31 -25.78 40.80
N TYR A 335 -11.32 -25.79 39.47
CA TYR A 335 -12.06 -24.88 38.61
C TYR A 335 -12.58 -25.62 37.37
N GLN A 336 -13.57 -25.06 36.66
CA GLN A 336 -13.99 -25.59 35.37
C GLN A 336 -13.32 -24.84 34.22
N ARG A 337 -12.72 -25.61 33.31
CA ARG A 337 -12.21 -25.13 32.02
C ARG A 337 -13.31 -25.30 30.97
N ILE A 338 -13.70 -24.19 30.34
CA ILE A 338 -14.68 -24.15 29.25
C ILE A 338 -13.94 -23.92 27.94
N VAL A 339 -14.21 -24.74 26.93
CA VAL A 339 -13.74 -24.51 25.56
C VAL A 339 -14.91 -24.06 24.71
N LEU A 340 -14.76 -22.89 24.10
CA LEU A 340 -15.71 -22.34 23.15
C LEU A 340 -15.14 -22.40 21.74
N THR A 341 -15.92 -22.95 20.80
CA THR A 341 -15.58 -22.97 19.38
C THR A 341 -16.69 -22.35 18.55
N PRO A 342 -16.37 -21.54 17.52
CA PRO A 342 -17.32 -21.20 16.48
C PRO A 342 -17.44 -22.33 15.46
N GLU A 343 -18.61 -22.45 14.85
CA GLU A 343 -18.86 -23.39 13.76
C GLU A 343 -17.83 -23.22 12.63
N GLY A 344 -17.27 -24.34 12.16
CA GLY A 344 -16.23 -24.35 11.12
C GLY A 344 -14.79 -24.17 11.61
N PHE A 345 -14.57 -23.95 12.91
CA PHE A 345 -13.23 -23.91 13.52
C PHE A 345 -12.99 -25.14 14.42
N LYS A 346 -11.73 -25.59 14.46
CA LYS A 346 -11.23 -26.59 15.42
C LYS A 346 -10.04 -25.98 16.15
N ILE A 347 -10.03 -26.04 17.48
CA ILE A 347 -8.95 -25.53 18.33
C ILE A 347 -7.90 -26.61 18.55
#